data_AF-A0A7S4ERC9-F1
#
_entry.id   AF-A0A7S4ERC9-F1
#
_cell.length_a   1.000
_cell.length_b   1.000
_cell.length_c   1.000
_cell.angle_alpha   90.00
_cell.angle_beta   90.00
_cell.angle_gamma   90.00
#
_symmetry.space_group_name_H-M   'P 1'
#
loop_
_entity.id
_entity.type
_entity.pdbx_description
1 polymer ?
#
loop_
_entity_poly.entity_id
_entity_poly.type
_entity_poly.pdbx_seq_one_letter_code
_entity_poly.pdbx_strand_id
1 'polypeptide(L)'
;LYPAAIAKKKQKKYRELVNTAANETGRRMNNETTHRRNAQQAQRTNKQTNKNDNMPRFRNTDAMTRKILIESRTVALVGASNKKHRDSYEIMGLLLQHGYDVYPVNPSVAKLGETIHGRIVYSSLKEITDMVVFAATAAVTPQPLLKLGSVGGGVRVKVKIDMVDIFRNSRDAGTVVDEAIEIGAKSVWLQEGVINEVAAERAIRAGLNVAMDVCPYHELPRLGIAGPAARTSDGGGDMNQNEEESDTNSKTKGQKRKGTRVSR
;
A
#
# COMPACT_ATOMS: atom_id res chain seq x y z
N LEU A 1 56.24 33.31 33.51
CA LEU A 1 55.64 34.49 32.85
C LEU A 1 54.89 34.03 31.60
N TYR A 2 53.56 33.99 31.65
CA TYR A 2 52.72 33.62 30.48
C TYR A 2 52.47 34.90 29.64
N PRO A 3 52.83 34.99 28.35
CA PRO A 3 52.76 36.26 27.62
C PRO A 3 51.32 36.71 27.32
N ALA A 4 51.00 37.97 27.65
CA ALA A 4 49.68 38.60 27.47
C ALA A 4 49.10 38.51 26.05
N ALA A 5 49.93 38.32 25.03
CA ALA A 5 49.50 38.13 23.64
C ALA A 5 48.75 36.79 23.42
N ILE A 6 49.11 35.73 24.16
CA ILE A 6 48.46 34.41 24.06
C ILE A 6 47.08 34.45 24.72
N ALA A 7 46.93 35.20 25.82
CA ALA A 7 45.65 35.38 26.51
C ALA A 7 44.63 36.12 25.63
N LYS A 8 45.04 37.21 24.95
CA LYS A 8 44.16 37.96 24.03
C LYS A 8 43.70 37.11 22.84
N LYS A 9 44.58 36.27 22.26
CA LYS A 9 44.22 35.35 21.17
C LYS A 9 43.22 34.28 21.62
N LYS A 10 43.42 33.69 22.82
CA LYS A 10 42.47 32.71 23.38
C LYS A 10 41.11 33.34 23.67
N GLN A 11 41.07 34.59 24.18
CA GLN A 11 39.83 35.28 24.47
C GLN A 11 39.04 35.67 23.21
N LYS A 12 39.74 36.05 22.13
CA LYS A 12 39.11 36.28 20.82
C LYS A 12 38.49 34.98 20.28
N LYS A 13 39.26 33.88 20.30
CA LYS A 13 38.79 32.56 19.83
C LYS A 13 37.59 32.06 20.65
N TYR A 14 37.60 32.27 21.97
CA TYR A 14 36.48 31.91 22.84
C TYR A 14 35.21 32.72 22.51
N ARG A 15 35.34 34.04 22.29
CA ARG A 15 34.21 34.89 21.87
C ARG A 15 33.62 34.46 20.52
N GLU A 16 34.46 34.10 19.57
CA GLU A 16 34.01 33.59 18.26
C GLU A 16 33.26 32.26 18.40
N LEU A 17 33.76 31.32 19.22
CA LEU A 17 33.08 30.05 19.48
C LEU A 17 31.71 30.23 20.16
N VAL A 18 31.62 31.12 21.14
CA VAL A 18 30.35 31.42 21.83
C VAL A 18 29.33 32.06 20.88
N ASN A 19 29.77 33.00 20.03
CA ASN A 19 28.88 33.64 19.06
C ASN A 19 28.39 32.65 17.99
N THR A 20 29.23 31.74 17.52
CA THR A 20 28.85 30.69 16.56
C THR A 20 27.82 29.74 17.18
N ALA A 21 28.05 29.28 18.41
CA ALA A 21 27.11 28.40 19.12
C ALA A 21 25.75 29.06 19.38
N ALA A 22 25.74 30.35 19.73
CA ALA A 22 24.51 31.13 19.90
C ALA A 22 23.71 31.25 18.58
N ASN A 23 24.40 31.50 17.47
CA ASN A 23 23.79 31.60 16.14
C ASN A 23 23.22 30.26 15.65
N GLU A 24 23.92 29.15 15.89
CA GLU A 24 23.45 27.80 15.55
C GLU A 24 22.22 27.39 16.38
N THR A 25 22.23 27.71 17.68
CA THR A 25 21.08 27.47 18.57
C THR A 25 19.86 28.28 18.13
N GLY A 26 20.06 29.56 17.77
CA GLY A 26 18.98 30.41 17.23
C GLY A 26 18.39 29.87 15.92
N ARG A 27 19.23 29.40 14.98
CA ARG A 27 18.76 28.75 13.75
C ARG A 27 17.98 27.47 14.03
N ARG A 28 18.45 26.65 14.98
CA ARG A 28 17.79 25.38 15.34
C ARG A 28 16.40 25.63 15.94
N MET A 29 16.27 26.59 16.87
CA MET A 29 14.98 26.96 17.45
C MET A 29 14.01 27.56 16.42
N ASN A 30 14.50 28.35 15.47
CA ASN A 30 13.67 28.91 14.40
C ASN A 30 13.14 27.82 13.45
N ASN A 31 13.97 26.83 13.13
CA ASN A 31 13.58 25.69 12.29
C ASN A 31 12.55 24.80 13.01
N GLU A 32 12.76 24.50 14.29
CA GLU A 32 11.78 23.74 15.10
C GLU A 32 10.44 24.48 15.24
N THR A 33 10.47 25.80 15.43
CA THR A 33 9.25 26.62 15.52
C THR A 33 8.50 26.65 14.18
N THR A 34 9.22 26.75 13.07
CA THR A 34 8.65 26.70 11.72
C THR A 34 8.05 25.32 11.43
N HIS A 35 8.72 24.23 11.81
CA HIS A 35 8.17 22.88 11.70
C HIS A 35 6.91 22.69 12.55
N ARG A 36 6.86 23.22 13.78
CA ARG A 36 5.66 23.18 14.62
C ARG A 36 4.50 23.97 14.03
N ARG A 37 4.76 25.18 13.49
CA ARG A 37 3.71 25.97 12.81
C ARG A 37 3.19 25.29 11.56
N ASN A 38 4.09 24.73 10.73
CA ASN A 38 3.68 24.00 9.53
C ASN A 38 2.91 22.72 9.87
N ALA A 39 3.29 22.00 10.93
CA ALA A 39 2.54 20.85 11.43
C ALA A 39 1.16 21.24 11.98
N GLN A 40 1.06 22.33 12.75
CA GLN A 40 -0.22 22.85 13.25
C GLN A 40 -1.10 23.38 12.11
N GLN A 41 -0.52 24.01 11.08
CA GLN A 41 -1.25 24.47 9.91
C GLN A 41 -1.73 23.29 9.06
N ALA A 42 -0.91 22.25 8.85
CA ALA A 42 -1.32 21.01 8.18
C ALA A 42 -2.44 20.27 8.95
N GLN A 43 -2.37 20.25 10.29
CA GLN A 43 -3.44 19.71 11.13
C GLN A 43 -4.73 20.54 11.04
N ARG A 44 -4.62 21.87 10.95
CA ARG A 44 -5.76 22.78 10.78
C ARG A 44 -6.39 22.64 9.38
N THR A 45 -5.59 22.56 8.33
CA THR A 45 -6.10 22.35 6.96
C THR A 45 -6.79 20.99 6.83
N ASN A 46 -6.24 19.91 7.41
CA ASN A 46 -6.91 18.60 7.45
C ASN A 46 -8.22 18.63 8.27
N LYS A 47 -8.29 19.44 9.33
CA LYS A 47 -9.52 19.65 10.11
C LYS A 47 -10.56 20.49 9.34
N GLN A 48 -10.11 21.38 8.44
CA GLN A 48 -10.99 22.21 7.61
C GLN A 48 -11.57 21.43 6.41
N THR A 49 -10.81 20.52 5.79
CA THR A 49 -11.28 19.70 4.66
C THR A 49 -12.33 18.66 5.07
N ASN A 50 -12.46 18.37 6.36
CA ASN A 50 -13.47 17.47 6.92
C ASN A 50 -14.83 18.13 7.23
N LYS A 51 -15.08 19.38 6.81
CA LYS A 51 -16.32 20.11 7.09
C LYS A 51 -17.38 20.11 5.96
N ASN A 52 -17.17 19.37 4.89
CA ASN A 52 -18.22 19.15 3.89
C ASN A 52 -18.97 17.86 4.24
N ASP A 53 -19.88 17.93 5.22
CA ASP A 53 -20.68 16.80 5.72
C ASP A 53 -21.72 16.26 4.69
N ASN A 54 -21.61 16.61 3.41
CA ASN A 54 -22.59 16.30 2.38
C ASN A 54 -22.02 15.70 1.07
N MET A 55 -20.74 15.28 1.06
CA MET A 55 -20.24 14.37 0.02
C MET A 55 -20.38 12.93 0.50
N PRO A 56 -20.87 11.98 -0.33
CA PRO A 56 -20.81 10.58 0.02
C PRO A 56 -19.34 10.19 0.17
N ARG A 57 -18.90 9.98 1.41
CA ARG A 57 -17.55 9.51 1.70
C ARG A 57 -17.33 8.18 1.01
N PHE A 58 -16.12 7.98 0.48
CA PHE A 58 -15.72 6.69 -0.07
C PHE A 58 -16.02 5.57 0.95
N ARG A 59 -16.65 4.49 0.50
CA ARG A 59 -17.02 3.36 1.36
C ARG A 59 -16.43 2.07 0.83
N ASN A 60 -15.62 1.41 1.64
CA ASN A 60 -15.22 0.02 1.42
C ASN A 60 -16.42 -0.90 1.63
N THR A 61 -16.76 -1.72 0.65
CA THR A 61 -17.76 -2.80 0.83
C THR A 61 -17.03 -4.08 1.22
N ASP A 62 -17.63 -4.89 2.09
CA ASP A 62 -17.05 -6.19 2.49
C ASP A 62 -16.78 -7.10 1.29
N ALA A 63 -17.63 -7.04 0.26
CA ALA A 63 -17.44 -7.76 -0.99
C ALA A 63 -16.17 -7.31 -1.71
N MET A 64 -15.95 -5.99 -1.84
CA MET A 64 -14.77 -5.44 -2.49
C MET A 64 -13.50 -5.70 -1.70
N THR A 65 -13.50 -5.43 -0.39
CA THR A 65 -12.34 -5.67 0.47
C THR A 65 -11.94 -7.14 0.46
N ARG A 66 -12.93 -8.05 0.57
CA ARG A 66 -12.71 -9.49 0.46
C ARG A 66 -12.13 -9.88 -0.90
N LYS A 67 -12.69 -9.34 -1.99
CA LYS A 67 -12.20 -9.59 -3.35
C LYS A 67 -10.72 -9.21 -3.48
N ILE A 68 -10.34 -8.02 -3.05
CA ILE A 68 -8.94 -7.55 -3.11
C ILE A 68 -8.03 -8.49 -2.31
N LEU A 69 -8.38 -8.82 -1.07
CA LEU A 69 -7.54 -9.66 -0.21
C LEU A 69 -7.42 -11.11 -0.72
N ILE A 70 -8.48 -11.69 -1.28
CA ILE A 70 -8.46 -13.08 -1.76
C ILE A 70 -7.80 -13.21 -3.14
N GLU A 71 -8.07 -12.28 -4.06
CA GLU A 71 -7.59 -12.37 -5.45
C GLU A 71 -6.16 -11.84 -5.62
N SER A 72 -5.65 -11.06 -4.66
CA SER A 72 -4.29 -10.51 -4.73
C SER A 72 -3.28 -11.47 -4.13
N ARG A 73 -2.32 -11.94 -4.93
CA ARG A 73 -1.20 -12.74 -4.43
C ARG A 73 0.08 -11.95 -4.39
N THR A 74 0.36 -11.22 -5.45
CA THR A 74 1.58 -10.43 -5.59
C THR A 74 1.30 -8.99 -5.16
N VAL A 75 1.98 -8.55 -4.10
CA VAL A 75 1.76 -7.25 -3.45
C VAL A 75 3.01 -6.40 -3.57
N ALA A 76 2.90 -5.20 -4.13
CA ALA A 76 3.95 -4.20 -4.02
C ALA A 76 3.65 -3.26 -2.84
N LEU A 77 4.51 -3.26 -1.82
CA LEU A 77 4.30 -2.46 -0.61
C LEU A 77 5.12 -1.17 -0.68
N VAL A 78 4.47 -0.07 -1.04
CA VAL A 78 5.08 1.25 -1.26
C VAL A 78 5.18 2.01 0.06
N GLY A 79 6.38 2.51 0.37
CA GLY A 79 6.66 3.10 1.70
C GLY A 79 7.10 2.06 2.74
N ALA A 80 7.56 0.89 2.28
CA ALA A 80 8.14 -0.14 3.13
C ALA A 80 9.29 0.44 3.97
N SER A 81 9.39 0.03 5.23
CA SER A 81 10.48 0.44 6.13
C SER A 81 11.12 -0.79 6.75
N ASN A 82 12.44 -0.74 6.91
CA ASN A 82 13.25 -1.70 7.69
C ASN A 82 13.17 -1.46 9.21
N LYS A 83 12.50 -0.40 9.66
CA LYS A 83 12.38 -0.04 11.07
C LYS A 83 11.22 -0.80 11.71
N LYS A 84 11.50 -1.63 12.71
CA LYS A 84 10.53 -2.54 13.33
C LYS A 84 9.29 -1.87 13.94
N HIS A 85 9.41 -0.62 14.38
CA HIS A 85 8.30 0.13 14.99
C HIS A 85 7.38 0.84 13.97
N ARG A 86 7.63 0.66 12.66
CA ARG A 86 6.82 1.27 11.61
C ARG A 86 5.75 0.28 11.19
N ASP A 87 4.51 0.75 11.06
CA ASP A 87 3.37 -0.08 10.66
C ASP A 87 3.66 -0.85 9.35
N SER A 88 4.34 -0.22 8.38
CA SER A 88 4.72 -0.88 7.13
C SER A 88 5.65 -2.08 7.30
N TYR A 89 6.47 -2.14 8.37
CA TYR A 89 7.28 -3.31 8.70
C TYR A 89 6.40 -4.45 9.25
N GLU A 90 5.48 -4.14 10.15
CA GLU A 90 4.60 -5.13 10.78
C GLU A 90 3.60 -5.72 9.77
N ILE A 91 2.94 -4.86 8.99
CA ILE A 91 1.97 -5.29 7.96
C ILE A 91 2.66 -6.10 6.86
N MET A 92 3.88 -5.76 6.46
CA MET A 92 4.63 -6.59 5.53
C MET A 92 4.86 -8.01 6.09
N GLY A 93 5.25 -8.12 7.37
CA GLY A 93 5.44 -9.42 8.03
C GLY A 93 4.15 -10.22 8.10
N LEU A 94 3.03 -9.56 8.43
CA LEU A 94 1.70 -10.15 8.46
C LEU A 94 1.30 -10.72 7.08
N LEU A 95 1.45 -9.94 6.01
CA LEU A 95 1.11 -10.37 4.65
C LEU A 95 1.98 -11.58 4.24
N LEU A 96 3.27 -11.56 4.54
CA LEU A 96 4.14 -12.72 4.29
C LEU A 96 3.69 -13.97 5.06
N GLN A 97 3.28 -13.81 6.32
CA GLN A 97 2.76 -14.90 7.15
C GLN A 97 1.46 -15.50 6.58
N HIS A 98 0.62 -14.67 5.96
CA HIS A 98 -0.62 -15.10 5.30
C HIS A 98 -0.40 -15.59 3.86
N GLY A 99 0.85 -15.74 3.41
CA GLY A 99 1.18 -16.36 2.13
C GLY A 99 1.12 -15.43 0.91
N TYR A 100 1.08 -14.10 1.11
CA TYR A 100 1.26 -13.13 0.04
C TYR A 100 2.72 -13.07 -0.41
N ASP A 101 2.95 -12.78 -1.69
CA ASP A 101 4.27 -12.50 -2.24
C ASP A 101 4.51 -10.99 -2.25
N VAL A 102 5.23 -10.49 -1.24
CA VAL A 102 5.38 -9.05 -1.00
C VAL A 102 6.72 -8.53 -1.52
N TYR A 103 6.64 -7.47 -2.33
CA TYR A 103 7.76 -6.73 -2.92
C TYR A 103 7.84 -5.34 -2.26
N PRO A 104 8.77 -5.10 -1.32
CA PRO A 104 8.88 -3.81 -0.67
C PRO A 104 9.45 -2.73 -1.62
N VAL A 105 8.83 -1.55 -1.63
CA VAL A 105 9.25 -0.40 -2.45
C VAL A 105 9.58 0.80 -1.57
N ASN A 106 10.86 1.18 -1.57
CA ASN A 106 11.35 2.39 -0.93
C ASN A 106 12.72 2.81 -1.52
N PRO A 107 12.79 3.91 -2.30
CA PRO A 107 14.04 4.37 -2.91
C PRO A 107 15.20 4.59 -1.93
N SER A 108 14.90 5.07 -0.71
CA SER A 108 15.93 5.36 0.29
C SER A 108 16.53 4.08 0.89
N VAL A 109 15.69 3.08 1.15
CA VAL A 109 16.15 1.78 1.67
C VAL A 109 16.83 0.97 0.56
N ALA A 110 16.27 0.97 -0.66
CA ALA A 110 16.86 0.32 -1.82
C ALA A 110 18.29 0.82 -2.11
N LYS A 111 18.51 2.13 -2.02
CA LYS A 111 19.84 2.74 -2.19
C LYS A 111 20.87 2.25 -1.17
N LEU A 112 20.43 1.86 0.03
CA LEU A 112 21.30 1.30 1.08
C LEU A 112 21.59 -0.19 0.85
N GLY A 113 20.88 -0.85 -0.07
CA GLY A 113 21.02 -2.29 -0.31
C GLY A 113 20.49 -3.16 0.84
N GLU A 114 19.69 -2.58 1.74
CA GLU A 114 19.13 -3.30 2.87
C GLU A 114 17.91 -4.15 2.48
N THR A 115 17.60 -5.15 3.32
CA THR A 115 16.44 -6.03 3.14
C THR A 115 15.38 -5.79 4.21
N ILE A 116 14.13 -6.15 3.91
CA ILE A 116 13.02 -6.13 4.87
C ILE A 116 12.41 -7.52 4.89
N HIS A 117 12.37 -8.18 6.06
CA HIS A 117 11.93 -9.58 6.19
C HIS A 117 12.63 -10.54 5.20
N GLY A 118 13.92 -10.31 4.93
CA GLY A 118 14.70 -11.09 3.96
C GLY A 118 14.36 -10.81 2.50
N ARG A 119 13.49 -9.85 2.19
CA ARG A 119 13.17 -9.41 0.83
C ARG A 119 14.04 -8.25 0.40
N ILE A 120 14.43 -8.25 -0.87
CA ILE A 120 15.10 -7.13 -1.52
C ILE A 120 14.13 -5.98 -1.68
N VAL A 121 14.62 -4.77 -1.43
CA VAL A 121 13.85 -3.53 -1.55
C VAL A 121 14.09 -2.88 -2.89
N TYR A 122 13.01 -2.58 -3.58
CA TYR A 122 13.01 -1.93 -4.88
C TYR A 122 12.88 -0.42 -4.74
N SER A 123 13.44 0.31 -5.68
CA SER A 123 13.37 1.76 -5.73
C SER A 123 12.04 2.27 -6.31
N SER A 124 11.35 1.47 -7.12
CA SER A 124 10.10 1.85 -7.77
C SER A 124 9.24 0.63 -8.14
N LEU A 125 7.96 0.87 -8.44
CA LEU A 125 7.06 -0.14 -8.98
C LEU A 125 7.56 -0.68 -10.34
N LYS A 126 8.07 0.21 -11.18
CA LYS A 126 8.61 -0.13 -12.50
C LYS A 126 9.79 -1.09 -12.44
N GLU A 127 10.67 -0.94 -11.44
CA GLU A 127 11.80 -1.84 -11.23
C GLU A 127 11.34 -3.28 -10.96
N ILE A 128 10.21 -3.46 -10.28
CA ILE A 128 9.62 -4.78 -10.06
C ILE A 128 9.13 -5.39 -11.37
N THR A 129 8.46 -4.60 -12.21
CA THR A 129 7.85 -5.12 -13.45
C THR A 129 8.84 -5.37 -14.57
N ASP A 130 10.01 -4.70 -14.55
CA ASP A 130 11.02 -4.77 -15.61
C ASP A 130 12.16 -5.76 -15.33
N MET A 131 11.98 -6.65 -14.35
CA MET A 131 13.00 -7.63 -13.96
C MET A 131 13.49 -8.45 -15.16
N VAL A 132 14.81 -8.43 -15.34
CA VAL A 132 15.52 -9.38 -16.20
C VAL A 132 16.13 -10.43 -15.28
N VAL A 133 15.57 -11.63 -15.33
CA VAL A 133 16.19 -12.79 -14.68
C VAL A 133 17.16 -13.39 -15.68
N PHE A 134 18.43 -13.38 -15.33
CA PHE A 134 19.43 -14.17 -16.03
C PHE A 134 19.19 -15.62 -15.66
N ALA A 135 19.00 -16.49 -16.65
CA ALA A 135 18.91 -17.92 -16.42
C ALA A 135 20.26 -18.39 -15.87
N ALA A 136 20.41 -18.38 -14.54
CA ALA A 136 21.54 -18.97 -13.86
C ALA A 136 21.12 -20.34 -13.34
N THR A 137 21.78 -21.37 -13.87
CA THR A 137 21.88 -22.69 -13.26
C THR A 137 22.12 -22.56 -11.76
N ALA A 138 21.19 -23.08 -10.96
CA ALA A 138 21.27 -23.32 -9.51
C ALA A 138 21.85 -22.19 -8.61
N ALA A 139 20.99 -21.67 -7.74
CA ALA A 139 21.22 -20.66 -6.69
C ALA A 139 21.16 -19.20 -7.17
N VAL A 140 19.96 -18.60 -7.11
CA VAL A 140 19.75 -17.17 -7.38
C VAL A 140 19.21 -16.47 -6.15
N THR A 141 20.05 -15.63 -5.57
CA THR A 141 19.64 -14.44 -4.81
C THR A 141 19.39 -13.33 -5.85
N PRO A 142 18.23 -12.67 -5.89
CA PRO A 142 18.05 -11.54 -6.80
C PRO A 142 19.01 -10.40 -6.41
N GLN A 143 19.58 -9.69 -7.38
CA GLN A 143 20.46 -8.53 -7.17
C GLN A 143 19.81 -7.32 -7.86
N PRO A 144 19.79 -6.13 -7.26
CA PRO A 144 19.36 -4.91 -7.95
C PRO A 144 20.27 -4.63 -9.14
N LEU A 145 19.69 -4.05 -10.19
CA LEU A 145 20.25 -3.94 -11.54
C LEU A 145 21.52 -3.06 -11.58
N LEU A 146 22.67 -3.62 -11.19
CA LEU A 146 23.98 -3.02 -11.47
C LEU A 146 24.23 -3.10 -12.97
N LYS A 147 24.67 -1.97 -13.56
CA LYS A 147 24.94 -1.78 -15.00
C LYS A 147 25.67 -3.00 -15.59
N LEU A 148 24.90 -3.86 -16.25
CA LEU A 148 25.43 -5.04 -16.88
C LEU A 148 25.97 -4.64 -18.26
N GLY A 149 27.29 -4.58 -18.38
CA GLY A 149 27.93 -4.63 -19.69
C GLY A 149 27.45 -5.89 -20.41
N SER A 150 27.06 -5.74 -21.66
CA SER A 150 26.52 -6.76 -22.58
C SER A 150 26.89 -8.21 -22.21
N VAL A 151 25.99 -8.91 -21.50
CA VAL A 151 25.99 -10.37 -21.42
C VAL A 151 24.67 -10.83 -22.00
N GLY A 152 24.72 -11.36 -23.22
CA GLY A 152 23.56 -11.94 -23.89
C GLY A 152 23.09 -13.18 -23.13
N GLY A 153 21.78 -13.26 -22.83
CA GLY A 153 21.18 -14.46 -22.21
C GLY A 153 20.12 -14.22 -21.12
N GLY A 154 19.77 -12.97 -20.79
CA GLY A 154 18.70 -12.70 -19.80
C GLY A 154 17.29 -12.88 -20.37
N VAL A 155 16.41 -13.56 -19.64
CA VAL A 155 14.95 -13.59 -19.94
C VAL A 155 14.30 -12.44 -19.19
N ARG A 156 13.60 -11.56 -19.90
CA ARG A 156 12.77 -10.53 -19.27
C ARG A 156 11.50 -11.17 -18.74
N VAL A 157 11.35 -11.22 -17.42
CA VAL A 157 10.12 -11.73 -16.78
C VAL A 157 9.35 -10.54 -16.25
N LYS A 158 8.17 -10.30 -16.82
CA LYS A 158 7.27 -9.26 -16.32
C LYS A 158 6.53 -9.79 -15.09
N VAL A 159 6.98 -9.37 -13.90
CA VAL A 159 6.22 -9.63 -12.67
C VAL A 159 4.90 -8.86 -12.75
N LYS A 160 3.78 -9.57 -12.56
CA LYS A 160 2.45 -8.94 -12.48
C LYS A 160 2.17 -8.59 -11.02
N ILE A 161 1.82 -7.34 -10.75
CA ILE A 161 1.39 -6.88 -9.43
C ILE A 161 -0.14 -6.96 -9.36
N ASP A 162 -0.68 -7.64 -8.35
CA ASP A 162 -2.12 -7.68 -8.12
C ASP A 162 -2.57 -6.49 -7.27
N MET A 163 -1.84 -6.20 -6.18
CA MET A 163 -2.15 -5.14 -5.24
C MET A 163 -0.95 -4.22 -5.02
N VAL A 164 -1.18 -2.92 -5.10
CA VAL A 164 -0.24 -1.90 -4.61
C VAL A 164 -0.71 -1.40 -3.25
N ASP A 165 0.04 -1.73 -2.20
CA ASP A 165 -0.25 -1.37 -0.81
C ASP A 165 0.55 -0.12 -0.38
N ILE A 166 -0.14 0.94 0.03
CA ILE A 166 0.40 2.31 0.06
C ILE A 166 0.55 2.83 1.51
N PHE A 167 1.79 2.88 1.98
CA PHE A 167 2.22 3.51 3.25
C PHE A 167 2.86 4.89 3.01
N ARG A 168 2.24 5.72 2.18
CA ARG A 168 2.60 7.12 1.96
C ARG A 168 1.51 8.01 2.53
N ASN A 169 1.86 9.24 2.91
CA ASN A 169 0.86 10.20 3.36
C ASN A 169 -0.15 10.51 2.23
N SER A 170 -1.34 10.99 2.60
CA SER A 170 -2.44 11.26 1.64
C SER A 170 -2.07 12.17 0.46
N ARG A 171 -1.21 13.17 0.68
CA ARG A 171 -0.80 14.10 -0.38
C ARG A 171 0.11 13.45 -1.42
N ASP A 172 0.91 12.47 -1.03
CA ASP A 172 1.85 11.75 -1.89
C ASP A 172 1.21 10.45 -2.45
N ALA A 173 0.10 9.98 -1.88
CA ALA A 173 -0.55 8.73 -2.30
C ALA A 173 -1.07 8.79 -3.75
N GLY A 174 -1.49 9.96 -4.22
CA GLY A 174 -2.02 10.13 -5.57
C GLY A 174 -1.04 9.73 -6.68
N THR A 175 0.24 10.05 -6.53
CA THR A 175 1.25 9.70 -7.54
C THR A 175 1.51 8.19 -7.57
N VAL A 176 1.46 7.53 -6.41
CA VAL A 176 1.60 6.06 -6.31
C VAL A 176 0.42 5.35 -6.97
N VAL A 177 -0.79 5.90 -6.84
CA VAL A 177 -1.97 5.39 -7.54
C VAL A 177 -1.82 5.53 -9.06
N ASP A 178 -1.30 6.65 -9.55
CA ASP A 178 -1.05 6.85 -10.98
C ASP A 178 0.01 5.86 -11.50
N GLU A 179 1.08 5.60 -10.74
CA GLU A 179 2.06 4.55 -11.06
C GLU A 179 1.42 3.14 -11.07
N ALA A 180 0.52 2.85 -10.13
CA ALA A 180 -0.20 1.57 -10.06
C ALA A 180 -1.07 1.32 -11.30
N ILE A 181 -1.73 2.38 -11.80
CA ILE A 181 -2.48 2.36 -13.06
C ILE A 181 -1.53 2.08 -14.24
N GLU A 182 -0.39 2.78 -14.31
CA GLU A 182 0.60 2.63 -15.39
C GLU A 182 1.17 1.21 -15.49
N ILE A 183 1.50 0.59 -14.36
CA ILE A 183 2.03 -0.78 -14.35
C ILE A 183 0.95 -1.85 -14.57
N GLY A 184 -0.33 -1.46 -14.59
CA GLY A 184 -1.47 -2.36 -14.76
C GLY A 184 -1.74 -3.23 -13.54
N ALA A 185 -1.61 -2.68 -12.33
CA ALA A 185 -2.05 -3.36 -11.12
C ALA A 185 -3.56 -3.59 -11.15
N LYS A 186 -4.05 -4.63 -10.45
CA LYS A 186 -5.50 -4.91 -10.37
C LYS A 186 -6.20 -4.12 -9.26
N SER A 187 -5.44 -3.72 -8.24
CA SER A 187 -5.97 -3.02 -7.09
C SER A 187 -4.95 -2.09 -6.43
N VAL A 188 -5.47 -1.07 -5.76
CA VAL A 188 -4.71 -0.22 -4.85
C VAL A 188 -5.32 -0.32 -3.45
N TRP A 189 -4.46 -0.39 -2.45
CA TRP A 189 -4.81 -0.41 -1.04
C TRP A 189 -4.17 0.80 -0.36
N LEU A 190 -4.98 1.81 -0.04
CA LEU A 190 -4.54 2.96 0.72
C LEU A 190 -4.73 2.64 2.20
N GLN A 191 -3.63 2.50 2.93
CA GLN A 191 -3.62 2.09 4.34
C GLN A 191 -4.44 3.03 5.24
N GLU A 192 -4.68 2.58 6.47
CA GLU A 192 -5.34 3.38 7.50
C GLU A 192 -4.67 4.76 7.67
N GLY A 193 -5.49 5.81 7.66
CA GLY A 193 -5.07 7.20 7.69
C GLY A 193 -4.62 7.78 6.34
N VAL A 194 -4.59 6.98 5.27
CA VAL A 194 -4.23 7.41 3.91
C VAL A 194 -5.51 7.59 3.08
N ILE A 195 -5.97 8.84 2.98
CA ILE A 195 -7.23 9.20 2.32
C ILE A 195 -6.95 10.11 1.12
N ASN A 196 -7.29 9.65 -0.09
CA ASN A 196 -7.21 10.45 -1.31
C ASN A 196 -8.32 10.04 -2.29
N GLU A 197 -9.52 10.60 -2.11
CA GLU A 197 -10.71 10.25 -2.91
C GLU A 197 -10.52 10.54 -4.41
N VAL A 198 -9.82 11.62 -4.76
CA VAL A 198 -9.56 11.98 -6.15
C VAL A 198 -8.65 10.95 -6.83
N ALA A 199 -7.69 10.37 -6.10
CA ALA A 199 -6.87 9.27 -6.62
C ALA A 199 -7.66 7.96 -6.71
N ALA A 200 -8.48 7.65 -5.70
CA ALA A 200 -9.37 6.49 -5.73
C ALA A 200 -10.31 6.52 -6.95
N GLU A 201 -10.88 7.68 -7.28
CA GLU A 201 -11.74 7.82 -8.47
C GLU A 201 -10.97 7.57 -9.78
N ARG A 202 -9.72 8.05 -9.89
CA ARG A 202 -8.87 7.75 -11.05
C ARG A 202 -8.59 6.26 -11.19
N ALA A 203 -8.27 5.58 -10.09
CA ALA A 203 -8.05 4.14 -10.06
C ALA A 203 -9.29 3.37 -10.51
N ILE A 204 -10.47 3.69 -9.96
CA ILE A 204 -11.74 3.06 -10.33
C ILE A 204 -12.03 3.26 -11.82
N ARG A 205 -11.84 4.48 -12.35
CA ARG A 205 -12.05 4.77 -13.78
C ARG A 205 -11.10 4.00 -14.68
N ALA A 206 -9.90 3.71 -14.19
CA ALA A 206 -8.91 2.87 -14.87
C ALA A 206 -9.17 1.36 -14.70
N GLY A 207 -10.22 0.96 -13.96
CA GLY A 207 -10.62 -0.43 -13.76
C GLY A 207 -9.97 -1.13 -12.56
N LEU A 208 -9.32 -0.37 -11.66
CA LEU A 208 -8.73 -0.93 -10.45
C LEU A 208 -9.77 -1.03 -9.33
N ASN A 209 -9.69 -2.11 -8.55
CA ASN A 209 -10.36 -2.20 -7.27
C ASN A 209 -9.64 -1.31 -6.25
N VAL A 210 -10.39 -0.62 -5.38
CA VAL A 210 -9.83 0.29 -4.39
C VAL A 210 -10.29 -0.08 -3.00
N ALA A 211 -9.33 -0.18 -2.08
CA ALA A 211 -9.56 -0.10 -0.65
C ALA A 211 -8.86 1.17 -0.12
N MET A 212 -9.51 1.90 0.79
CA MET A 212 -8.96 3.15 1.32
C MET A 212 -9.31 3.34 2.78
N ASP A 213 -8.35 3.85 3.56
CA ASP A 213 -8.49 4.07 5.01
C ASP A 213 -8.81 2.80 5.80
N VAL A 214 -8.18 1.69 5.40
CA VAL A 214 -8.33 0.37 6.02
C VAL A 214 -7.00 -0.38 6.04
N CYS A 215 -6.86 -1.36 6.95
CA CYS A 215 -5.62 -2.11 7.13
C CYS A 215 -5.84 -3.63 7.05
N PRO A 216 -4.99 -4.41 6.35
CA PRO A 216 -5.08 -5.87 6.31
C PRO A 216 -5.06 -6.54 7.69
N TYR A 217 -4.36 -5.95 8.67
CA TYR A 217 -4.32 -6.45 10.05
C TYR A 217 -5.70 -6.56 10.70
N HIS A 218 -6.59 -5.60 10.44
CA HIS A 218 -7.95 -5.61 10.94
C HIS A 218 -8.89 -6.39 10.00
N GLU A 219 -8.71 -6.23 8.69
CA GLU A 219 -9.64 -6.77 7.69
C GLU A 219 -9.53 -8.28 7.48
N LEU A 220 -8.31 -8.86 7.49
CA LEU A 220 -8.12 -10.31 7.35
C LEU A 220 -8.90 -11.12 8.42
N PRO A 221 -8.71 -10.87 9.73
CA PRO A 221 -9.46 -11.59 10.76
C PRO A 221 -10.95 -11.24 10.76
N ARG A 222 -11.31 -9.96 10.55
CA ARG A 222 -12.73 -9.53 10.50
C ARG A 222 -13.51 -10.24 9.40
N LEU A 223 -12.89 -10.46 8.24
CA LEU A 223 -13.52 -11.09 7.09
C LEU A 223 -13.35 -12.61 7.03
N GLY A 224 -12.59 -13.19 7.96
CA GLY A 224 -12.29 -14.63 8.02
C GLY A 224 -11.38 -15.11 6.89
N ILE A 225 -10.45 -14.27 6.43
CA ILE A 225 -9.58 -14.55 5.27
C ILE A 225 -8.22 -15.02 5.76
N ALA A 226 -7.81 -16.22 5.36
CA ALA A 226 -6.52 -16.81 5.73
C ALA A 226 -5.34 -16.32 4.86
N GLY A 227 -5.63 -15.75 3.69
CA GLY A 227 -4.63 -15.35 2.69
C GLY A 227 -5.20 -15.39 1.27
N PRO A 228 -4.34 -15.26 0.24
CA PRO A 228 -4.78 -15.34 -1.15
C PRO A 228 -5.35 -16.74 -1.48
N ALA A 229 -6.33 -16.79 -2.38
CA ALA A 229 -6.89 -18.04 -2.88
C ALA A 229 -5.79 -18.95 -3.44
N ALA A 230 -5.93 -20.27 -3.28
CA ALA A 230 -5.02 -21.26 -3.84
C ALA A 230 -4.89 -21.11 -5.36
N ARG A 231 -3.70 -21.46 -5.90
CA ARG A 231 -3.46 -21.39 -7.35
C ARG A 231 -4.30 -22.50 -7.96
N THR A 232 -5.39 -22.20 -8.64
CA THR A 232 -6.01 -23.19 -9.51
C THR A 232 -5.02 -23.43 -10.65
N SER A 233 -4.56 -24.66 -10.78
CA SER A 233 -3.77 -25.08 -11.93
C SER A 233 -4.67 -25.00 -13.16
N ASP A 234 -4.36 -24.05 -14.04
CA ASP A 234 -4.78 -23.92 -15.44
C ASP A 234 -6.28 -23.73 -15.75
N GLY A 235 -6.59 -22.57 -16.36
CA GLY A 235 -7.57 -22.47 -17.46
C GLY A 235 -9.06 -22.32 -17.13
N GLY A 236 -9.58 -21.11 -17.40
CA GLY A 236 -10.89 -20.90 -18.04
C GLY A 236 -12.17 -21.23 -17.26
N GLY A 237 -12.92 -20.19 -16.88
CA GLY A 237 -14.28 -20.34 -16.39
C GLY A 237 -14.86 -19.02 -15.91
N ASP A 238 -15.12 -18.11 -16.85
CA ASP A 238 -16.04 -17.01 -16.64
C ASP A 238 -17.43 -17.62 -16.39
N MET A 239 -17.79 -17.84 -15.12
CA MET A 239 -19.17 -18.15 -14.75
C MET A 239 -19.87 -16.86 -14.39
N ASN A 240 -20.37 -16.19 -15.44
CA ASN A 240 -21.59 -15.40 -15.33
C ASN A 240 -22.70 -16.33 -14.84
N GLN A 241 -23.19 -16.13 -13.63
CA GLN A 241 -24.54 -16.53 -13.27
C GLN A 241 -25.38 -15.27 -13.16
N ASN A 242 -26.11 -15.02 -14.24
CA ASN A 242 -27.33 -14.25 -14.22
C ASN A 242 -28.28 -14.93 -13.24
N GLU A 243 -28.61 -14.27 -12.13
CA GLU A 243 -29.85 -14.58 -11.42
C GLU A 243 -30.99 -13.90 -12.18
N GLU A 244 -31.54 -14.65 -13.14
CA GLU A 244 -32.81 -14.33 -13.79
C GLU A 244 -33.92 -14.97 -12.96
N GLU A 245 -34.56 -14.14 -12.14
CA GLU A 245 -35.79 -14.45 -11.42
C GLU A 245 -36.90 -14.72 -12.45
N SER A 246 -37.39 -15.96 -12.53
CA SER A 246 -38.68 -16.23 -13.16
C SER A 246 -39.40 -17.41 -12.52
N ASP A 247 -40.65 -17.10 -12.18
CA ASP A 247 -41.67 -17.96 -11.61
C ASP A 247 -41.82 -19.30 -12.33
N THR A 248 -42.12 -20.34 -11.54
CA THR A 248 -43.36 -21.15 -11.66
C THR A 248 -43.21 -22.42 -10.82
N ASN A 249 -44.11 -22.63 -9.84
CA ASN A 249 -44.89 -23.89 -9.82
C ASN A 249 -46.08 -23.83 -8.86
N SER A 250 -47.27 -23.77 -9.44
CA SER A 250 -48.50 -24.22 -8.81
C SER A 250 -48.60 -25.76 -8.92
N LYS A 251 -48.89 -26.47 -7.82
CA LYS A 251 -49.87 -27.58 -7.78
C LYS A 251 -50.05 -28.19 -6.38
N THR A 252 -51.20 -27.84 -5.79
CA THR A 252 -52.22 -28.73 -5.20
C THR A 252 -51.84 -29.97 -4.39
N LYS A 253 -52.37 -30.03 -3.16
CA LYS A 253 -53.32 -31.10 -2.75
C LYS A 253 -54.04 -30.74 -1.43
N GLY A 254 -55.37 -30.59 -1.51
CA GLY A 254 -56.28 -30.59 -0.37
C GLY A 254 -57.57 -31.30 -0.78
N GLN A 255 -57.75 -32.51 -0.26
CA GLN A 255 -58.87 -33.43 -0.52
C GLN A 255 -60.21 -32.88 0.02
N LYS A 256 -61.32 -33.17 -0.67
CA LYS A 256 -62.52 -33.75 -0.03
C LYS A 256 -63.45 -34.38 -1.06
N ARG A 257 -63.75 -35.67 -0.85
CA ARG A 257 -64.68 -36.49 -1.64
C ARG A 257 -66.09 -36.43 -1.03
N LYS A 258 -67.05 -36.24 -1.93
CA LYS A 258 -68.45 -36.73 -2.04
C LYS A 258 -69.21 -37.27 -0.81
N GLY A 259 -70.47 -36.86 -0.73
CA GLY A 259 -71.58 -37.65 -0.17
C GLY A 259 -72.90 -36.87 -0.10
N THR A 260 -73.75 -36.97 -1.12
CA THR A 260 -75.12 -37.55 -1.04
C THR A 260 -76.21 -36.58 -0.56
N ARG A 261 -77.17 -36.23 -1.42
CA ARG A 261 -78.60 -36.61 -1.26
C ARG A 261 -79.44 -36.20 -2.48
N VAL A 262 -80.21 -37.18 -2.94
CA VAL A 262 -81.30 -37.12 -3.92
C VAL A 262 -82.56 -36.60 -3.23
N SER A 263 -83.32 -35.71 -3.88
CA SER A 263 -84.74 -35.91 -4.26
C SER A 263 -85.55 -34.61 -4.29
N ARG A 264 -86.21 -34.42 -5.45
CA ARG A 264 -87.52 -33.80 -5.69
C ARG A 264 -87.78 -32.38 -5.22
#